data_AF-A0A523SQG5-F1
#
_entry.id   AF-A0A523SQG5-F1
#
_cell.length_a   1.000
_cell.length_b   1.000
_cell.length_c   1.000
_cell.angle_alpha   90.00
_cell.angle_beta   90.00
_cell.angle_gamma   90.00
#
_symmetry.space_group_name_H-M   'P 1'
#
loop_
_entity.id
_entity.type
_entity.pdbx_description
1 polymer ?
#
loop_
_entity_poly.entity_id
_entity_poly.type
_entity_poly.pdbx_seq_one_letter_code
_entity_poly.pdbx_strand_id
1 'polypeptide(L)' 'MHAYHRTKDILHVQRLLGHKNIQNTLIYIDLESKLFNNTNDGFTVRVAHNVGEALNLVEVGFEYVTGEYGDGGKIFRKRK' A
#
# COMPACT_ATOMS: atom_id res chain seq x y z
N MET A 1 -6.05 20.14 6.22
CA MET A 1 -5.96 18.75 5.74
C MET A 1 -6.16 18.74 4.22
N HIS A 2 -5.40 17.89 3.52
CA HIS A 2 -5.36 17.68 2.05
C HIS A 2 -4.54 18.67 1.21
N ALA A 3 -3.22 18.43 1.11
CA ALA A 3 -2.44 18.89 -0.05
C ALA A 3 -1.23 18.02 -0.44
N TYR A 4 -0.91 16.94 0.29
CA TYR A 4 0.22 16.06 -0.07
C TYR A 4 0.01 15.23 -1.35
N HIS A 5 -1.22 15.17 -1.88
CA HIS A 5 -1.50 14.44 -3.12
C HIS A 5 -1.34 15.27 -4.40
N ARG A 6 -1.04 16.58 -4.34
CA ARG A 6 -1.14 17.45 -5.54
C ARG A 6 0.13 18.13 -6.02
N THR A 7 1.26 18.02 -5.32
CA THR A 7 2.51 18.64 -5.82
C THR A 7 3.70 17.75 -5.50
N LYS A 8 4.17 17.03 -6.54
CA LYS A 8 5.51 16.44 -6.63
C LYS A 8 6.56 17.56 -6.73
N ASP A 9 6.58 18.50 -5.77
CA ASP A 9 7.49 19.63 -5.78
C ASP A 9 8.87 19.19 -5.31
N ILE A 10 9.75 18.99 -6.28
CA ILE A 10 11.11 18.50 -6.07
C ILE A 10 11.94 19.44 -5.18
N LEU A 11 11.64 20.75 -5.15
CA LEU A 11 12.34 21.72 -4.31
C LEU A 11 11.91 21.58 -2.85
N HIS A 12 10.66 21.19 -2.59
CA HIS A 12 10.20 20.87 -1.25
C HIS A 12 10.90 19.62 -0.71
N VAL A 13 10.97 18.55 -1.51
CA VAL A 13 11.67 17.31 -1.15
C VAL A 13 13.16 17.56 -0.95
N GLN A 14 13.79 18.35 -1.81
CA GLN A 14 15.19 18.74 -1.67
C GLN A 14 15.46 19.44 -0.33
N ARG A 15 14.62 20.40 0.06
CA ARG A 15 14.75 21.11 1.35
C ARG A 15 14.53 20.18 2.53
N LEU A 16 13.52 19.31 2.45
CA LEU A 16 13.20 18.34 3.51
C LEU A 16 14.35 17.35 3.75
N LEU A 17 14.97 16.85 2.68
CA LEU A 17 16.11 15.91 2.76
C LEU A 17 17.46 16.61 3.03
N GLY A 18 17.49 17.94 3.06
CA GLY A 18 18.74 18.70 3.23
C GLY A 18 19.72 18.58 2.05
N HIS A 19 19.24 18.17 0.88
CA HIS A 19 20.08 17.99 -0.30
C HIS A 19 20.52 19.34 -0.88
N LYS A 20 21.83 19.63 -0.86
CA LYS A 20 22.36 20.86 -1.45
C LYS A 20 22.30 20.87 -2.98
N ASN A 21 22.29 19.69 -3.63
CA ASN A 21 22.23 19.54 -5.08
C ASN A 21 20.93 18.83 -5.48
N ILE A 22 20.20 19.42 -6.42
CA ILE A 22 18.95 18.89 -6.96
C ILE A 22 19.13 17.53 -7.66
N GLN A 23 20.30 17.27 -8.24
CA GLN A 23 20.61 15.99 -8.88
C GLN A 23 20.58 14.83 -7.88
N ASN A 24 20.99 15.06 -6.63
CA ASN A 24 20.91 14.04 -5.59
C ASN A 24 19.44 13.74 -5.23
N THR A 25 18.57 14.74 -5.27
CA THR A 25 17.13 14.57 -5.08
C THR A 25 16.50 13.80 -6.25
N LEU A 26 16.92 14.04 -7.49
CA LEU A 26 16.45 13.27 -8.65
C LEU A 26 16.88 11.80 -8.58
N ILE A 27 18.12 11.53 -8.19
CA ILE A 27 18.62 10.15 -7.96
C ILE A 27 17.83 9.49 -6.83
N TYR A 28 17.60 10.20 -5.72
CA TYR A 28 16.79 9.70 -4.62
C TYR A 28 15.36 9.36 -5.06
N ILE A 29 14.70 10.24 -5.83
CA ILE A 29 13.35 10.00 -6.35
C ILE A 29 13.32 8.82 -7.32
N ASP A 30 14.35 8.66 -8.16
CA ASP A 30 14.46 7.52 -9.07
C ASP A 30 14.66 6.20 -8.31
N LEU A 31 15.50 6.20 -7.26
CA LEU A 31 15.70 5.05 -6.39
C LEU A 31 14.44 4.73 -5.58
N GLU A 32 13.78 5.74 -4.99
CA GLU A 32 12.51 5.61 -4.30
C GLU A 32 11.45 5.02 -5.26
N SER A 33 11.30 5.60 -6.45
CA SER A 33 10.42 5.10 -7.49
C SER A 33 10.73 3.63 -7.83
N LYS A 34 12.00 3.24 -8.00
CA LYS A 34 12.37 1.85 -8.33
C LYS A 34 12.19 0.86 -7.17
N LEU A 35 12.43 1.30 -5.95
CA LEU A 35 12.29 0.51 -4.72
C LEU A 35 10.81 0.36 -4.30
N PHE A 36 9.99 1.39 -4.50
CA PHE A 36 8.61 1.44 -4.03
C PHE A 36 7.55 1.32 -5.14
N ASN A 37 7.88 1.53 -6.43
CA ASN A 37 6.95 1.18 -7.54
C ASN A 37 6.99 -0.32 -7.92
N ASN A 38 7.94 -1.10 -7.39
CA ASN A 38 7.90 -2.57 -7.51
C ASN A 38 6.96 -3.24 -6.50
N THR A 39 6.36 -2.48 -5.57
CA THR A 39 5.37 -2.98 -4.61
C THR A 39 3.94 -2.53 -4.95
N ASN A 40 3.63 -2.42 -6.25
CA ASN A 40 2.24 -2.42 -6.70
C ASN A 40 1.61 -3.83 -6.73
N ASP A 41 2.16 -4.79 -5.98
CA ASP A 41 1.47 -6.02 -5.55
C ASP A 41 0.45 -5.68 -4.45
N GLY A 42 -0.42 -4.70 -4.71
CA GLY A 42 -1.46 -4.32 -3.76
C GLY A 42 -2.42 -5.48 -3.56
N PHE A 43 -2.77 -5.77 -2.31
CA PHE A 43 -3.84 -6.71 -2.02
C PHE A 43 -5.15 -5.95 -1.80
N THR A 44 -6.26 -6.51 -2.30
CA THR A 44 -7.59 -6.20 -1.77
C THR A 44 -7.80 -7.08 -0.55
N VAL A 45 -8.14 -6.48 0.59
CA VAL A 45 -8.34 -7.20 1.87
C VAL A 45 -9.79 -7.10 2.30
N ARG A 46 -10.36 -8.20 2.80
CA ARG A 46 -11.74 -8.27 3.31
C ARG A 46 -11.79 -9.11 4.59
N VAL A 47 -12.78 -8.84 5.44
CA VAL A 47 -13.06 -9.59 6.67
C VAL A 47 -14.36 -10.37 6.46
N ALA A 48 -14.39 -11.62 6.93
CA ALA A 48 -15.60 -12.43 7.03
C ALA A 48 -15.88 -12.78 8.49
N HIS A 49 -17.13 -12.60 8.91
CA HIS A 49 -17.60 -12.92 10.27
C HIS A 49 -18.40 -14.22 10.33
N ASN A 50 -18.75 -14.80 9.18
CA ASN A 50 -19.45 -16.07 9.09
C ASN A 50 -19.00 -16.88 7.87
N VAL A 51 -19.41 -18.15 7.83
CA VAL A 51 -19.03 -19.10 6.77
C VAL A 51 -19.53 -18.65 5.39
N GLY A 52 -20.73 -18.06 5.30
CA GLY A 52 -21.28 -17.59 4.03
C GLY A 52 -20.44 -16.48 3.40
N GLU A 53 -20.01 -15.51 4.21
CA GLU A 53 -19.09 -14.45 3.76
C GLU A 53 -17.74 -15.02 3.32
N ALA A 54 -17.20 -16.00 4.06
CA ALA A 54 -15.94 -16.64 3.70
C ALA A 54 -16.04 -17.39 2.35
N LEU A 55 -17.14 -18.12 2.11
CA LEU A 55 -17.40 -18.80 0.85
C LEU A 55 -17.41 -17.82 -0.33
N ASN A 56 -18.17 -16.72 -0.20
CA ASN A 56 -18.25 -15.68 -1.23
C ASN A 56 -16.87 -15.08 -1.56
N LEU A 57 -16.00 -14.91 -0.56
CA LEU A 57 -14.65 -14.37 -0.76
C LEU A 57 -13.74 -15.37 -1.48
N VAL A 58 -13.80 -16.65 -1.11
CA VAL A 58 -13.00 -17.70 -1.73
C VAL A 58 -13.43 -17.92 -3.18
N GLU A 59 -14.74 -17.91 -3.48
CA GLU A 59 -15.28 -18.07 -4.84
C GLU A 59 -14.78 -16.98 -5.81
N VAL A 60 -14.58 -15.76 -5.30
CA VAL A 60 -14.05 -14.65 -6.12
C VAL A 60 -12.51 -14.53 -6.05
N GLY A 61 -11.84 -15.54 -5.49
CA GLY A 61 -10.39 -15.70 -5.52
C GLY A 61 -9.62 -14.96 -4.43
N PHE A 62 -10.23 -14.74 -3.26
CA PHE A 62 -9.47 -14.33 -2.07
C PHE A 62 -8.89 -15.54 -1.35
N GLU A 63 -7.67 -15.36 -0.85
CA GLU A 63 -6.94 -16.31 -0.04
C GLU A 63 -7.06 -15.96 1.44
N TYR A 64 -7.21 -16.98 2.28
CA TYR A 64 -7.19 -16.82 3.73
C TYR A 64 -5.81 -16.36 4.21
N VAL A 65 -5.79 -15.40 5.13
CA VAL A 65 -4.56 -14.87 5.74
C VAL A 65 -4.42 -15.35 7.17
N THR A 66 -5.40 -15.03 8.01
CA THR A 66 -5.39 -15.35 9.45
C THR A 66 -6.79 -15.13 10.03
N GLY A 67 -7.04 -15.64 11.23
CA GLY A 67 -8.35 -15.65 11.87
C GLY A 67 -8.25 -15.61 13.39
N GLU A 68 -9.29 -15.02 13.97
CA GLU A 68 -9.51 -14.79 15.41
C GLU A 68 -8.64 -13.67 16.00
N TYR A 69 -9.16 -12.46 15.83
CA TYR A 69 -8.90 -11.33 16.73
C TYR A 69 -10.04 -11.26 17.76
N GLY A 70 -10.01 -10.33 18.70
CA GLY A 70 -11.05 -10.21 19.75
C GLY A 70 -12.50 -10.04 19.25
N ASP A 71 -12.70 -9.88 17.94
CA ASP A 71 -13.98 -9.75 17.23
C ASP A 71 -14.43 -11.02 16.48
N GLY A 72 -13.64 -12.10 16.49
CA GLY A 72 -13.95 -13.38 15.82
C GLY A 72 -13.89 -13.35 14.29
N GLY A 73 -13.48 -12.24 13.68
CA GLY A 73 -13.37 -12.09 12.22
C GLY A 73 -12.20 -12.87 11.61
N LYS A 74 -12.34 -13.23 10.33
CA LYS A 74 -11.28 -13.86 9.52
C LYS A 74 -10.88 -12.95 8.36
N ILE A 75 -9.58 -12.77 8.16
CA ILE A 75 -9.02 -11.86 7.14
C ILE A 75 -8.66 -12.65 5.88
N PHE A 76 -9.05 -12.09 4.75
CA PHE A 76 -8.81 -12.61 3.41
C PHE A 76 -8.13 -11.55 2.54
N ARG A 77 -7.27 -11.98 1.61
CA ARG A 77 -6.60 -11.09 0.64
C ARG A 77 -6.69 -11.62 -0.78
N LYS A 78 -6.73 -10.73 -1.77
CA LYS A 78 -6.61 -11.06 -3.19
C LYS A 78 -5.60 -10.11 -3.83
N ARG A 79 -4.64 -10.63 -4.59
CA ARG A 79 -3.72 -9.78 -5.37
C ARG A 79 -4.51 -8.96 -6.39
N LYS A 80 -4.14 -7.68 -6.55
CA LYS A 80 -4.69 -6.82 -7.60
C LYS A 80 -4.27 -7.29 -8.98
#